data_AF-A0A9Q1CCF4-F1
#
_entry.id   AF-A0A9Q1CCF4-F1
#
_cell.length_a   1.000
_cell.length_b   1.000
_cell.length_c   1.000
_cell.angle_alpha   90.00
_cell.angle_beta   90.00
_cell.angle_gamma   90.00
#
_symmetry.space_group_name_H-M   'P 1'
#
loop_
_entity.id
_entity.type
_entity.pdbx_description
1 polymer ?
#
loop_
_entity_poly.entity_id
_entity_poly.type
_entity_poly.pdbx_seq_one_letter_code
_entity_poly.pdbx_strand_id
1 'polypeptide(L)'
;MECLMKQLCFALVLSLNLPQTFAEEHEYQESVNPPPQQKFLPLPLQLLGSESIGYSMEEGSSVVAPTPRPTTYTAEERGKIIGDHNNYRRNVLPSAANMNALKWDSDLASMAQGWSDYCFFEHGNPPNTAPFDYVGQNLFIRWTTKKNPPPPDPSVPTRKWYDEVMSYNYQDRSCSSVCGHYTQVVWAKTTHVGCGQTLCEKATDNNGKIYDNAWLITCNYGPGGNLRGQHPYLEGEKCSKCVSPSTCRGGLCKECDLVNDDACMCGIQCENCGYTNTTSGDCACECERGFWGNFCQNPCIDTHKYCGANPGWPNKSYCKFHPLIPQHCPLMCEICEKGDPDFQCGPEQMDMN
;
A
#
# COMPACT_ATOMS: atom_id res chain seq x y z
N MET A 1 58.19 20.14 -20.87
CA MET A 1 58.95 19.32 -21.86
C MET A 1 57.95 18.71 -22.81
N GLU A 2 58.36 18.60 -24.08
CA GLU A 2 57.61 18.09 -25.23
C GLU A 2 57.21 16.60 -25.04
N CYS A 3 56.39 15.92 -25.85
CA CYS A 3 56.20 15.94 -27.31
C CYS A 3 54.79 15.35 -27.64
N LEU A 4 54.00 15.96 -28.54
CA LEU A 4 53.85 15.62 -29.98
C LEU A 4 53.13 14.30 -30.33
N MET A 5 52.00 14.39 -31.06
CA MET A 5 51.77 13.87 -32.44
C MET A 5 50.26 13.90 -32.80
N LYS A 6 49.86 14.56 -33.91
CA LYS A 6 49.51 14.01 -35.26
C LYS A 6 48.36 12.96 -35.23
N GLN A 7 47.42 12.84 -36.18
CA GLN A 7 46.94 13.54 -37.40
C GLN A 7 45.51 12.94 -37.69
N LEU A 8 44.60 13.42 -38.55
CA LEU A 8 44.62 14.40 -39.64
C LEU A 8 43.23 15.11 -39.76
N CYS A 9 42.85 15.60 -40.95
CA CYS A 9 41.71 16.46 -41.28
C CYS A 9 40.65 15.86 -42.24
N PHE A 10 39.54 16.59 -42.38
CA PHE A 10 38.61 16.71 -43.53
C PHE A 10 37.54 15.65 -43.85
N ALA A 11 36.27 16.02 -43.62
CA ALA A 11 35.18 15.91 -44.60
C ALA A 11 34.08 16.97 -44.33
N LEU A 12 33.39 17.42 -45.38
CA LEU A 12 32.33 18.45 -45.35
C LEU A 12 31.11 18.02 -44.54
N VAL A 13 30.47 18.98 -43.84
CA VAL A 13 29.02 18.98 -43.62
C VAL A 13 28.47 20.32 -44.09
N LEU A 14 27.78 20.31 -45.22
CA LEU A 14 27.11 21.46 -45.81
C LEU A 14 25.60 21.34 -45.57
N SER A 15 25.06 22.29 -44.80
CA SER A 15 23.66 22.75 -44.83
C SER A 15 22.52 21.71 -44.92
N LEU A 16 21.92 21.40 -43.78
CA LEU A 16 20.45 21.25 -43.66
C LEU A 16 19.97 21.94 -42.36
N ASN A 17 19.69 23.24 -42.44
CA ASN A 17 18.97 23.95 -41.39
C ASN A 17 17.48 23.60 -41.45
N LEU A 18 17.09 22.56 -40.71
CA LEU A 18 15.70 22.34 -40.31
C LEU A 18 15.57 22.73 -38.84
N PRO A 19 14.62 23.60 -38.45
CA PRO A 19 14.32 23.83 -37.05
C PRO A 19 13.62 22.60 -36.49
N GLN A 20 14.39 21.68 -35.91
CA GLN A 20 13.83 20.66 -35.04
C GLN A 20 13.34 21.36 -33.77
N THR A 21 12.04 21.63 -33.72
CA THR A 21 11.35 21.96 -32.48
C THR A 21 11.37 20.72 -31.60
N PHE A 22 12.41 20.59 -30.77
CA PHE A 22 12.45 19.55 -29.74
C PHE A 22 11.26 19.75 -28.81
N ALA A 23 10.49 18.69 -28.58
CA ALA A 23 9.44 18.73 -27.58
C ALA A 23 10.07 18.75 -26.19
N GLU A 24 9.54 19.58 -25.30
CA GLU A 24 9.95 19.59 -23.90
C GLU A 24 9.14 18.52 -23.17
N GLU A 25 9.81 17.64 -22.43
CA GLU A 25 9.21 16.58 -21.63
C GLU A 25 9.48 16.84 -20.14
N HIS A 26 8.44 16.71 -19.31
CA HIS A 26 8.49 16.98 -17.88
C HIS A 26 7.75 15.90 -17.09
N GLU A 27 8.25 15.58 -15.89
CA GLU A 27 7.72 14.55 -15.00
C GLU A 27 7.59 15.08 -13.57
N TYR A 28 6.55 14.68 -12.84
CA TYR A 28 6.30 15.06 -11.45
C TYR A 28 5.49 13.99 -10.69
N GLN A 29 5.51 14.07 -9.35
CA GLN A 29 4.89 13.14 -8.41
C GLN A 29 4.31 13.96 -7.24
N GLU A 30 3.20 13.49 -6.65
CA GLU A 30 2.47 14.31 -5.68
C GLU A 30 3.02 14.17 -4.25
N SER A 31 3.29 15.29 -3.59
CA SER A 31 3.98 15.25 -2.30
C SER A 31 3.05 14.92 -1.12
N VAL A 32 3.10 13.67 -0.64
CA VAL A 32 2.46 13.28 0.62
C VAL A 32 3.22 13.84 1.82
N ASN A 33 2.87 15.05 2.24
CA ASN A 33 3.15 15.54 3.59
C ASN A 33 2.12 14.95 4.58
N PRO A 34 2.49 14.66 5.85
CA PRO A 34 1.59 14.03 6.81
C PRO A 34 0.35 14.90 7.04
N PRO A 35 -0.86 14.31 7.10
CA PRO A 35 -2.10 15.07 7.06
C PRO A 35 -2.24 16.02 8.26
N PRO A 36 -2.65 17.30 8.03
CA PRO A 36 -3.00 18.20 9.11
C PRO A 36 -4.20 17.65 9.90
N GLN A 37 -4.24 17.96 11.20
CA GLN A 37 -5.27 17.45 12.10
C GLN A 37 -6.68 17.80 11.60
N GLN A 38 -7.47 16.78 11.23
CA GLN A 38 -8.92 16.93 11.07
C GLN A 38 -9.54 17.19 12.45
N LYS A 39 -9.61 18.47 12.83
CA LYS A 39 -10.53 18.92 13.87
C LYS A 39 -11.94 18.88 13.28
N PHE A 40 -12.72 17.89 13.68
CA PHE A 40 -14.15 17.86 13.41
C PHE A 40 -14.81 19.09 14.04
N LEU A 41 -15.12 20.09 13.21
CA LEU A 41 -16.04 21.17 13.56
C LEU A 41 -17.46 20.69 13.25
N PRO A 42 -18.39 20.69 14.22
CA PRO A 42 -19.77 20.31 13.95
C PRO A 42 -20.45 21.37 13.09
N LEU A 43 -21.11 20.95 12.00
CA LEU A 43 -21.98 21.80 11.20
C LEU A 43 -23.18 22.28 12.05
N PRO A 44 -23.50 23.58 12.06
CA PRO A 44 -24.71 24.07 12.69
C PRO A 44 -25.95 23.72 11.84
N LEU A 45 -26.96 23.14 12.48
CA LEU A 45 -28.23 22.77 11.88
C LEU A 45 -29.24 23.94 11.97
N GLN A 46 -29.54 24.60 10.84
CA GLN A 46 -30.61 25.61 10.65
C GLN A 46 -30.59 26.08 9.18
N LEU A 47 -31.69 26.48 8.53
CA LEU A 47 -33.11 26.20 8.67
C LEU A 47 -33.77 26.45 7.29
N LEU A 48 -34.97 25.92 7.03
CA LEU A 48 -35.68 26.15 5.75
C LEU A 48 -36.07 27.63 5.56
N GLY A 49 -35.84 28.16 4.36
CA GLY A 49 -36.29 29.49 3.93
C GLY A 49 -36.35 29.57 2.40
N SER A 50 -37.56 29.70 1.85
CA SER A 50 -37.81 29.77 0.41
C SER A 50 -37.89 31.22 -0.06
N GLU A 51 -37.09 31.62 -1.04
CA GLU A 51 -37.44 32.73 -1.92
C GLU A 51 -36.73 32.60 -3.28
N SER A 52 -37.48 32.84 -4.36
CA SER A 52 -37.05 32.57 -5.73
C SER A 52 -36.53 33.83 -6.42
N ILE A 53 -35.25 33.84 -6.79
CA ILE A 53 -34.69 34.80 -7.75
C ILE A 53 -33.99 33.97 -8.83
N GLY A 54 -34.51 34.03 -10.06
CA GLY A 54 -33.98 33.27 -11.18
C GLY A 54 -32.65 33.84 -11.66
N TYR A 55 -31.65 33.00 -11.80
CA TYR A 55 -30.44 33.30 -12.54
C TYR A 55 -30.24 32.22 -13.62
N SER A 56 -30.22 32.65 -14.88
CA SER A 56 -30.01 31.76 -16.02
C SER A 56 -28.56 31.30 -16.02
N MET A 57 -28.32 30.03 -15.70
CA MET A 57 -27.02 29.39 -15.85
C MET A 57 -26.98 28.70 -17.22
N GLU A 58 -26.06 29.12 -18.09
CA GLU A 58 -25.76 28.41 -19.34
C GLU A 58 -25.13 27.03 -19.02
N GLU A 59 -25.27 26.07 -19.94
CA GLU A 59 -24.86 24.68 -19.74
C GLU A 59 -23.32 24.53 -19.64
N GLY A 60 -22.80 24.65 -18.42
CA GLY A 60 -21.44 24.26 -18.07
C GLY A 60 -21.31 22.75 -17.88
N SER A 61 -20.33 22.14 -18.53
CA SER A 61 -20.01 20.70 -18.44
C SER A 61 -20.02 20.21 -16.99
N SER A 62 -20.94 19.29 -16.66
CA SER A 62 -20.99 18.68 -15.34
C SER A 62 -19.72 17.86 -15.12
N VAL A 63 -18.93 18.21 -14.11
CA VAL A 63 -17.79 17.38 -13.66
C VAL A 63 -18.36 16.07 -13.11
N VAL A 64 -18.36 15.03 -13.94
CA VAL A 64 -18.84 13.70 -13.57
C VAL A 64 -17.85 13.13 -12.57
N ALA A 65 -18.34 12.74 -11.39
CA ALA A 65 -17.51 12.13 -10.36
C ALA A 65 -16.83 10.85 -10.91
N PRO A 66 -15.57 10.56 -10.53
CA PRO A 66 -14.86 9.39 -11.00
C PRO A 66 -15.59 8.10 -10.62
N THR A 67 -15.61 7.15 -11.55
CA THR A 67 -16.24 5.83 -11.40
C THR A 67 -15.23 4.73 -11.74
N PRO A 68 -15.21 3.57 -11.06
CA PRO A 68 -14.27 2.50 -11.39
C PRO A 68 -14.43 2.01 -12.84
N ARG A 69 -13.32 1.79 -13.55
CA ARG A 69 -13.28 1.39 -14.97
C ARG A 69 -12.14 0.40 -15.22
N PRO A 70 -12.27 -0.59 -16.12
CA PRO A 70 -11.17 -1.52 -16.41
C PRO A 70 -9.89 -0.78 -16.83
N THR A 71 -8.76 -1.15 -16.21
CA THR A 71 -7.44 -0.56 -16.50
C THR A 71 -7.06 -0.64 -17.98
N THR A 72 -6.39 0.40 -18.48
CA THR A 72 -5.82 0.43 -19.84
C THR A 72 -4.50 -0.35 -19.96
N TYR A 73 -3.88 -0.75 -18.84
CA TYR A 73 -2.63 -1.53 -18.86
C TYR A 73 -2.86 -2.97 -19.35
N THR A 74 -2.05 -3.39 -20.33
CA THR A 74 -2.01 -4.75 -20.86
C THR A 74 -1.55 -5.78 -19.82
N ALA A 75 -1.68 -7.08 -20.12
CA ALA A 75 -1.17 -8.13 -19.22
C ALA A 75 0.36 -8.05 -19.00
N GLU A 76 1.11 -7.66 -20.04
CA GLU A 76 2.57 -7.52 -19.97
C GLU A 76 2.97 -6.33 -19.09
N GLU A 77 2.36 -5.16 -19.29
CA GLU A 77 2.63 -3.96 -18.49
C GLU A 77 2.27 -4.15 -17.01
N ARG A 78 1.14 -4.82 -16.72
CA ARG A 78 0.79 -5.23 -15.35
C ARG A 78 1.85 -6.14 -14.73
N GLY A 79 2.34 -7.12 -15.50
CA GLY A 79 3.45 -7.98 -15.10
C GLY A 79 4.73 -7.18 -14.80
N LYS A 80 5.03 -6.15 -15.60
CA LYS A 80 6.18 -5.26 -15.42
C LYS A 80 6.07 -4.45 -14.11
N ILE A 81 4.92 -3.79 -13.88
CA ILE A 81 4.65 -3.01 -12.66
C ILE A 81 4.85 -3.87 -11.41
N ILE A 82 4.27 -5.07 -11.38
CA ILE A 82 4.41 -6.03 -10.26
C ILE A 82 5.85 -6.52 -10.12
N GLY A 83 6.52 -6.78 -11.24
CA GLY A 83 7.92 -7.19 -11.29
C GLY A 83 8.85 -6.15 -10.66
N ASP A 84 8.68 -4.88 -11.02
CA ASP A 84 9.46 -3.76 -10.50
C ASP A 84 9.22 -3.56 -9.00
N HIS A 85 7.96 -3.46 -8.56
CA HIS A 85 7.62 -3.35 -7.14
C HIS A 85 8.25 -4.49 -6.33
N ASN A 86 8.13 -5.73 -6.80
CA ASN A 86 8.71 -6.89 -6.11
C ASN A 86 10.24 -6.94 -6.19
N ASN A 87 10.86 -6.40 -7.24
CA ASN A 87 12.31 -6.25 -7.31
C ASN A 87 12.82 -5.22 -6.28
N TYR A 88 12.14 -4.08 -6.16
CA TYR A 88 12.47 -3.06 -5.17
C TYR A 88 12.28 -3.57 -3.74
N ARG A 89 11.14 -4.20 -3.44
CA ARG A 89 10.82 -4.79 -2.13
C ARG A 89 11.84 -5.84 -1.67
N ARG A 90 12.43 -6.61 -2.59
CA ARG A 90 13.50 -7.59 -2.29
C ARG A 90 14.82 -6.98 -1.87
N ASN A 91 15.08 -5.73 -2.27
CA ASN A 91 16.41 -5.11 -2.23
C ASN A 91 16.46 -3.86 -1.34
N VAL A 92 15.49 -3.71 -0.45
CA VAL A 92 15.48 -2.66 0.58
C VAL A 92 16.66 -2.81 1.55
N LEU A 93 17.13 -1.67 2.04
CA LEU A 93 18.14 -1.55 3.09
C LEU A 93 17.60 -0.66 4.24
N PRO A 94 17.65 -1.12 5.51
CA PRO A 94 18.08 -2.45 5.95
C PRO A 94 17.15 -3.56 5.40
N SER A 95 17.59 -4.82 5.47
CA SER A 95 16.82 -5.93 4.92
C SER A 95 15.51 -6.16 5.69
N ALA A 96 14.46 -6.56 4.97
CA ALA A 96 13.14 -6.72 5.53
C ALA A 96 12.80 -8.18 5.88
N ALA A 97 12.44 -8.43 7.14
CA ALA A 97 12.09 -9.76 7.64
C ALA A 97 10.71 -10.27 7.20
N ASN A 98 9.77 -9.36 6.94
CA ASN A 98 8.34 -9.67 6.73
C ASN A 98 7.76 -9.13 5.41
N MET A 99 8.61 -8.85 4.41
CA MET A 99 8.20 -8.19 3.18
C MET A 99 7.35 -9.12 2.28
N ASN A 100 6.06 -8.83 2.14
CA ASN A 100 5.19 -9.59 1.24
C ASN A 100 5.47 -9.29 -0.24
N ALA A 101 5.27 -10.30 -1.09
CA ALA A 101 5.19 -10.12 -2.54
C ALA A 101 3.84 -9.50 -2.93
N LEU A 102 3.87 -8.49 -3.79
CA LEU A 102 2.68 -7.90 -4.37
C LEU A 102 2.11 -8.79 -5.48
N LYS A 103 0.79 -8.93 -5.50
CA LYS A 103 -0.03 -9.47 -6.60
C LYS A 103 -0.84 -8.35 -7.26
N TRP A 104 -1.28 -8.57 -8.50
CA TRP A 104 -2.24 -7.65 -9.14
C TRP A 104 -3.60 -7.76 -8.46
N ASP A 105 -4.30 -6.64 -8.37
CA ASP A 105 -5.70 -6.60 -7.99
C ASP A 105 -6.51 -5.78 -9.00
N SER A 106 -7.60 -6.38 -9.49
CA SER A 106 -8.41 -5.80 -10.56
C SER A 106 -9.35 -4.71 -10.07
N ASP A 107 -9.73 -4.72 -8.79
CA ASP A 107 -10.62 -3.70 -8.21
C ASP A 107 -9.82 -2.45 -7.85
N LEU A 108 -8.64 -2.61 -7.22
CA LEU A 108 -7.67 -1.51 -7.04
C LEU A 108 -7.30 -0.87 -8.38
N ALA A 109 -7.06 -1.68 -9.41
CA ALA A 109 -6.77 -1.19 -10.75
C ALA A 109 -7.95 -0.47 -11.39
N SER A 110 -9.17 -0.95 -11.14
CA SER A 110 -10.36 -0.31 -11.69
C SER A 110 -10.67 1.02 -11.02
N MET A 111 -10.43 1.12 -9.71
CA MET A 111 -10.46 2.38 -8.99
C MET A 111 -9.39 3.35 -9.49
N ALA A 112 -8.15 2.86 -9.69
CA ALA A 112 -7.03 3.67 -10.14
C ALA A 112 -7.25 4.24 -11.56
N GLN A 113 -7.80 3.45 -12.48
CA GLN A 113 -8.18 3.94 -13.81
C GLN A 113 -9.33 4.95 -13.73
N GLY A 114 -10.34 4.67 -12.90
CA GLY A 114 -11.44 5.60 -12.65
C GLY A 114 -10.97 6.96 -12.11
N TRP A 115 -9.88 6.99 -11.34
CA TRP A 115 -9.24 8.21 -10.88
C TRP A 115 -8.38 8.89 -11.95
N SER A 116 -7.54 8.15 -12.69
CA SER A 116 -6.73 8.76 -13.76
C SER A 116 -7.60 9.34 -14.89
N ASP A 117 -8.76 8.73 -15.18
CA ASP A 117 -9.75 9.24 -16.15
C ASP A 117 -10.37 10.59 -15.76
N TYR A 118 -10.26 11.00 -14.50
CA TYR A 118 -10.73 12.31 -14.02
C TYR A 118 -9.78 13.46 -14.39
N CYS A 119 -8.55 13.16 -14.82
CA CYS A 119 -7.55 14.15 -15.22
C CYS A 119 -7.24 15.22 -14.16
N PHE A 120 -7.35 14.83 -12.88
CA PHE A 120 -7.02 15.66 -11.73
C PHE A 120 -5.82 15.06 -10.99
N PHE A 121 -4.74 15.82 -10.91
CA PHE A 121 -3.54 15.46 -10.19
C PHE A 121 -3.65 15.97 -8.75
N GLU A 122 -4.44 15.22 -7.98
CA GLU A 122 -4.56 15.28 -6.52
C GLU A 122 -4.93 13.87 -6.03
N HIS A 123 -4.65 13.55 -4.77
CA HIS A 123 -5.04 12.28 -4.16
C HIS A 123 -6.56 12.15 -4.00
N GLY A 124 -7.06 10.97 -4.37
CA GLY A 124 -8.47 10.62 -4.18
C GLY A 124 -8.82 9.31 -4.86
N ASN A 125 -10.07 8.87 -4.73
CA ASN A 125 -10.54 7.64 -5.35
C ASN A 125 -12.02 7.72 -5.73
N PRO A 126 -12.46 6.96 -6.76
CA PRO A 126 -13.87 6.61 -6.90
C PRO A 126 -14.35 5.77 -5.70
N PRO A 127 -15.66 5.44 -5.59
CA PRO A 127 -16.16 4.54 -4.55
C PRO A 127 -15.32 3.26 -4.44
N ASN A 128 -14.94 2.88 -3.21
CA ASN A 128 -14.08 1.73 -2.98
C ASN A 128 -14.81 0.43 -3.33
N THR A 129 -14.28 -0.30 -4.30
CA THR A 129 -14.77 -1.62 -4.73
C THR A 129 -13.84 -2.76 -4.34
N ALA A 130 -12.65 -2.46 -3.82
CA ALA A 130 -11.65 -3.45 -3.44
C ALA A 130 -11.89 -3.98 -2.02
N PRO A 131 -11.43 -5.21 -1.67
CA PRO A 131 -11.68 -5.84 -0.38
C PRO A 131 -10.83 -5.29 0.78
N PHE A 132 -10.42 -4.01 0.72
CA PHE A 132 -9.53 -3.38 1.70
C PHE A 132 -10.20 -2.15 2.31
N ASP A 133 -10.36 -2.13 3.63
CA ASP A 133 -10.92 -0.99 4.38
C ASP A 133 -10.15 0.32 4.14
N TYR A 134 -8.85 0.21 3.91
CA TYR A 134 -7.96 1.32 3.58
C TYR A 134 -7.14 1.00 2.34
N VAL A 135 -7.19 1.91 1.36
CA VAL A 135 -6.45 1.86 0.10
C VAL A 135 -5.44 3.00 0.09
N GLY A 136 -4.16 2.66 -0.05
CA GLY A 136 -3.08 3.62 -0.26
C GLY A 136 -2.96 3.99 -1.74
N GLN A 137 -2.30 5.09 -2.06
CA GLN A 137 -2.18 5.56 -3.44
C GLN A 137 -0.86 6.28 -3.70
N ASN A 138 -0.28 6.03 -4.87
CA ASN A 138 0.82 6.82 -5.44
C ASN A 138 0.37 7.41 -6.78
N LEU A 139 0.68 8.68 -7.04
CA LEU A 139 0.40 9.37 -8.29
C LEU A 139 1.69 9.79 -9.01
N PHE A 140 1.64 9.79 -10.35
CA PHE A 140 2.72 10.26 -11.21
C PHE A 140 2.11 10.94 -12.44
N ILE A 141 2.69 12.07 -12.85
CA ILE A 141 2.26 12.81 -14.04
C ILE A 141 3.45 13.11 -14.95
N ARG A 142 3.30 12.86 -16.25
CA ARG A 142 4.26 13.25 -17.28
C ARG A 142 3.57 14.05 -18.36
N TRP A 143 4.05 15.26 -18.66
CA TRP A 143 3.45 16.16 -19.64
C TRP A 143 4.49 16.65 -20.65
N THR A 144 4.02 17.13 -21.80
CA THR A 144 4.89 17.58 -22.88
C THR A 144 4.17 18.51 -23.85
N THR A 145 4.93 19.38 -24.53
CA THR A 145 4.43 20.21 -25.63
C THR A 145 4.07 19.39 -26.88
N LYS A 146 4.48 18.11 -26.96
CA LYS A 146 4.11 17.19 -28.04
C LYS A 146 2.65 16.75 -27.90
N LYS A 147 1.85 16.97 -28.97
CA LYS A 147 0.51 16.39 -29.08
C LYS A 147 0.55 14.87 -29.17
N ASN A 148 -0.40 14.21 -28.50
CA ASN A 148 -0.56 12.75 -28.48
C ASN A 148 0.76 12.00 -28.19
N PRO A 149 1.42 12.26 -27.05
CA PRO A 149 2.62 11.54 -26.67
C PRO A 149 2.29 10.07 -26.36
N PRO A 150 3.20 9.12 -26.66
CA PRO A 150 3.02 7.74 -26.25
C PRO A 150 3.00 7.61 -24.71
N PRO A 151 2.39 6.55 -24.16
CA PRO A 151 2.44 6.28 -22.72
C PRO A 151 3.89 6.18 -22.21
N PRO A 152 4.14 6.50 -20.94
CA PRO A 152 5.42 6.19 -20.32
C PRO A 152 5.62 4.68 -20.24
N ASP A 153 6.88 4.26 -20.23
CA ASP A 153 7.22 2.90 -19.84
C ASP A 153 6.72 2.65 -18.38
N PRO A 154 5.99 1.55 -18.09
CA PRO A 154 5.38 1.33 -16.77
C PRO A 154 6.36 1.26 -15.58
N SER A 155 7.65 1.06 -15.84
CA SER A 155 8.69 1.11 -14.81
C SER A 155 9.07 2.53 -14.42
N VAL A 156 8.74 3.56 -15.21
CA VAL A 156 9.10 4.95 -14.91
C VAL A 156 8.42 5.45 -13.63
N PRO A 157 7.09 5.35 -13.45
CA PRO A 157 6.43 5.75 -12.19
C PRO A 157 6.97 4.98 -11.00
N THR A 158 7.04 3.64 -11.11
CA THR A 158 7.48 2.76 -10.02
C THR A 158 8.91 3.06 -9.57
N ARG A 159 9.83 3.27 -10.52
CA ARG A 159 11.21 3.66 -10.23
C ARG A 159 11.27 5.02 -9.54
N LYS A 160 10.58 6.03 -10.08
CA LYS A 160 10.57 7.38 -9.53
C LYS A 160 10.01 7.41 -8.10
N TRP A 161 8.99 6.60 -7.80
CA TRP A 161 8.47 6.46 -6.43
C TRP A 161 9.48 5.77 -5.51
N TYR A 162 10.21 4.77 -5.99
CA TYR A 162 11.26 4.11 -5.22
C TYR A 162 12.50 5.00 -4.99
N ASP A 163 12.87 5.85 -5.96
CA ASP A 163 14.04 6.73 -5.89
C ASP A 163 13.99 7.71 -4.69
N GLU A 164 12.80 7.97 -4.12
CA GLU A 164 12.64 8.71 -2.85
C GLU A 164 13.30 8.02 -1.63
N VAL A 165 13.78 6.78 -1.77
CA VAL A 165 14.67 6.13 -0.79
C VAL A 165 15.87 7.00 -0.42
N MET A 166 16.36 7.83 -1.36
CA MET A 166 17.44 8.79 -1.12
C MET A 166 17.09 9.89 -0.10
N SER A 167 15.79 10.09 0.16
CA SER A 167 15.26 11.07 1.10
C SER A 167 14.69 10.46 2.37
N TYR A 168 14.66 9.12 2.51
CA TYR A 168 14.10 8.42 3.67
C TYR A 168 15.20 7.84 4.57
N ASN A 169 15.10 8.06 5.88
CA ASN A 169 15.93 7.39 6.88
C ASN A 169 15.10 6.34 7.63
N TYR A 170 15.49 5.06 7.53
CA TYR A 170 14.76 3.97 8.20
C TYR A 170 14.80 4.06 9.73
N GLN A 171 15.91 4.50 10.32
CA GLN A 171 16.14 4.38 11.77
C GLN A 171 15.24 5.30 12.60
N ASP A 172 15.07 6.56 12.16
CA ASP A 172 14.19 7.54 12.81
C ASP A 172 12.83 7.71 12.09
N ARG A 173 12.66 7.08 10.92
CA ARG A 173 11.52 7.23 9.99
C ARG A 173 11.35 8.67 9.50
N SER A 174 12.43 9.45 9.51
CA SER A 174 12.42 10.83 9.01
C SER A 174 12.56 10.88 7.49
N CYS A 175 12.12 12.00 6.92
CA CYS A 175 12.28 12.27 5.51
C CYS A 175 12.89 13.67 5.33
N SER A 176 13.97 13.76 4.55
CA SER A 176 14.62 15.04 4.20
C SER A 176 13.91 15.78 3.07
N SER A 177 13.02 15.08 2.36
CA SER A 177 12.14 15.57 1.30
C SER A 177 10.89 14.65 1.25
N VAL A 178 10.18 14.60 0.13
CA VAL A 178 9.13 13.60 -0.11
C VAL A 178 9.71 12.18 -0.06
N CYS A 179 9.00 11.29 0.62
CA CYS A 179 9.37 9.88 0.84
C CYS A 179 8.17 8.93 0.83
N GLY A 180 6.95 9.48 0.78
CA GLY A 180 5.71 8.73 1.02
C GLY A 180 5.42 7.72 -0.08
N HIS A 181 5.88 7.97 -1.30
CA HIS A 181 5.71 7.00 -2.38
C HIS A 181 6.65 5.81 -2.22
N TYR A 182 7.91 6.07 -1.82
CA TYR A 182 8.87 5.01 -1.49
C TYR A 182 8.31 4.13 -0.38
N THR A 183 7.90 4.72 0.75
CA THR A 183 7.42 3.94 1.90
C THR A 183 6.17 3.13 1.57
N GLN A 184 5.31 3.60 0.64
CA GLN A 184 4.19 2.81 0.12
C GLN A 184 4.65 1.66 -0.79
N VAL A 185 5.58 1.89 -1.72
CA VAL A 185 6.14 0.83 -2.58
C VAL A 185 6.73 -0.30 -1.74
N VAL A 186 7.42 0.04 -0.65
CA VAL A 186 8.07 -0.92 0.26
C VAL A 186 7.26 -1.26 1.52
N TRP A 187 5.95 -0.99 1.54
CA TRP A 187 5.12 -1.30 2.71
C TRP A 187 4.85 -2.81 2.83
N ALA A 188 5.45 -3.48 3.82
CA ALA A 188 5.40 -4.93 3.98
C ALA A 188 3.98 -5.50 4.13
N LYS A 189 3.08 -4.77 4.81
CA LYS A 189 1.67 -5.20 4.99
C LYS A 189 0.83 -5.05 3.71
N THR A 190 1.25 -4.25 2.75
CA THR A 190 0.60 -4.17 1.43
C THR A 190 0.93 -5.44 0.66
N THR A 191 -0.09 -6.12 0.16
CA THR A 191 -0.01 -7.41 -0.55
C THR A 191 -0.53 -7.33 -1.99
N HIS A 192 -1.26 -6.27 -2.33
CA HIS A 192 -1.90 -6.06 -3.61
C HIS A 192 -1.60 -4.67 -4.17
N VAL A 193 -1.49 -4.57 -5.49
CA VAL A 193 -1.39 -3.32 -6.23
C VAL A 193 -2.24 -3.40 -7.50
N GLY A 194 -2.91 -2.30 -7.84
CA GLY A 194 -3.60 -2.15 -9.11
C GLY A 194 -3.49 -0.72 -9.60
N CYS A 195 -3.20 -0.55 -10.90
CA CYS A 195 -2.90 0.75 -11.48
C CYS A 195 -3.75 1.04 -12.73
N GLY A 196 -3.92 2.32 -13.03
CA GLY A 196 -4.53 2.84 -14.25
C GLY A 196 -3.72 4.01 -14.82
N GLN A 197 -3.91 4.27 -16.11
CA GLN A 197 -3.27 5.39 -16.79
C GLN A 197 -4.19 6.02 -17.83
N THR A 198 -4.10 7.35 -17.96
CA THR A 198 -4.92 8.12 -18.90
C THR A 198 -4.08 9.22 -19.53
N LEU A 199 -4.21 9.39 -20.86
CA LEU A 199 -3.72 10.58 -21.54
C LEU A 199 -4.79 11.67 -21.46
N CYS A 200 -4.50 12.69 -20.66
CA CYS A 200 -5.29 13.89 -20.52
C CYS A 200 -4.82 14.94 -21.54
N GLU A 201 -5.73 15.45 -22.37
CA GLU A 201 -5.42 16.63 -23.20
C GLU A 201 -5.01 17.80 -22.32
N LYS A 202 -5.69 17.94 -21.17
CA LYS A 202 -5.34 18.82 -20.04
C LYS A 202 -5.62 18.09 -18.74
N ALA A 203 -4.63 18.01 -17.87
CA ALA A 203 -4.83 17.70 -16.46
C ALA A 203 -4.65 18.98 -15.62
N THR A 204 -5.20 18.99 -14.41
CA THR A 204 -5.03 20.10 -13.45
C THR A 204 -4.74 19.58 -12.04
N ASP A 205 -4.07 20.38 -11.21
CA ASP A 205 -3.91 20.09 -9.77
C ASP A 205 -4.70 21.07 -8.88
N ASN A 206 -4.67 20.83 -7.56
CA ASN A 206 -5.33 21.65 -6.54
C ASN A 206 -4.84 23.12 -6.47
N ASN A 207 -3.70 23.45 -7.09
CA ASN A 207 -3.19 24.82 -7.20
C ASN A 207 -3.63 25.52 -8.49
N GLY A 208 -4.44 24.86 -9.32
CA GLY A 208 -4.91 25.37 -10.61
C GLY A 208 -3.84 25.34 -11.71
N LYS A 209 -2.72 24.65 -11.51
CA LYS A 209 -1.72 24.47 -12.56
C LYS A 209 -2.27 23.52 -13.62
N ILE A 210 -2.04 23.86 -14.88
CA ILE A 210 -2.49 23.09 -16.05
C ILE A 210 -1.30 22.30 -16.62
N TYR A 211 -1.56 21.05 -17.00
CA TYR A 211 -0.62 20.13 -17.62
C TYR A 211 -1.19 19.68 -18.98
N ASP A 212 -0.71 20.27 -20.08
CA ASP A 212 -1.15 19.90 -21.44
C ASP A 212 -0.50 18.57 -21.91
N ASN A 213 -1.26 17.74 -22.62
CA ASN A 213 -0.86 16.40 -23.11
C ASN A 213 -0.22 15.52 -22.01
N ALA A 214 -0.88 15.45 -20.86
CA ALA A 214 -0.36 14.80 -19.66
C ALA A 214 -0.81 13.34 -19.54
N TRP A 215 0.14 12.43 -19.39
CA TRP A 215 -0.12 11.08 -18.89
C TRP A 215 -0.23 11.12 -17.37
N LEU A 216 -1.43 10.86 -16.85
CA LEU A 216 -1.72 10.70 -15.43
C LEU A 216 -1.74 9.21 -15.09
N ILE A 217 -0.87 8.78 -14.18
CA ILE A 217 -0.74 7.40 -13.70
C ILE A 217 -1.15 7.36 -12.23
N THR A 218 -2.07 6.46 -11.91
CA THR A 218 -2.49 6.16 -10.53
C THR A 218 -2.15 4.71 -10.22
N CYS A 219 -1.52 4.45 -9.07
CA CYS A 219 -1.42 3.11 -8.50
C CYS A 219 -2.03 3.09 -7.10
N ASN A 220 -2.98 2.17 -6.89
CA ASN A 220 -3.65 1.94 -5.63
C ASN A 220 -3.12 0.66 -4.97
N TYR A 221 -3.04 0.67 -3.64
CA TYR A 221 -2.35 -0.32 -2.82
C TYR A 221 -3.24 -0.89 -1.72
N GLY A 222 -3.30 -2.22 -1.61
CA GLY A 222 -4.19 -2.94 -0.69
C GLY A 222 -3.46 -3.98 0.18
N PRO A 223 -3.67 -3.98 1.50
CA PRO A 223 -4.07 -2.83 2.31
C PRO A 223 -3.12 -1.64 2.13
N GLY A 224 -3.63 -0.43 2.32
CA GLY A 224 -2.84 0.80 2.23
C GLY A 224 -1.71 0.90 3.27
N GLY A 225 -0.65 1.61 2.91
CA GLY A 225 0.56 1.77 3.71
C GLY A 225 0.62 3.07 4.53
N ASN A 226 1.84 3.55 4.77
CA ASN A 226 2.13 4.86 5.38
C ASN A 226 1.42 5.14 6.72
N LEU A 227 1.14 4.10 7.51
CA LEU A 227 0.50 4.24 8.81
C LEU A 227 1.41 5.03 9.77
N ARG A 228 0.87 6.13 10.30
CA ARG A 228 1.63 7.10 11.12
C ARG A 228 2.36 6.42 12.28
N GLY A 229 3.68 6.63 12.33
CA GLY A 229 4.55 6.14 13.41
C GLY A 229 5.02 4.68 13.24
N GLN A 230 4.64 3.98 12.17
CA GLN A 230 5.15 2.63 11.85
C GLN A 230 6.31 2.71 10.84
N HIS A 231 7.24 1.76 10.90
CA HIS A 231 8.19 1.53 9.80
C HIS A 231 7.45 0.85 8.64
N PRO A 232 7.91 1.02 7.38
CA PRO A 232 7.30 0.34 6.24
C PRO A 232 7.41 -1.19 6.29
N TYR A 233 8.47 -1.70 6.93
CA TYR A 233 8.74 -3.13 7.12
C TYR A 233 9.50 -3.36 8.42
N LEU A 234 9.61 -4.60 8.88
CA LEU A 234 10.46 -4.98 10.02
C LEU A 234 11.87 -5.28 9.54
N GLU A 235 12.89 -4.66 10.15
CA GLU A 235 14.30 -4.97 9.90
C GLU A 235 14.64 -6.40 10.38
N GLY A 236 15.42 -7.13 9.57
CA GLY A 236 15.94 -8.45 9.91
C GLY A 236 16.32 -9.29 8.68
N GLU A 237 16.66 -10.56 8.90
CA GLU A 237 16.96 -11.50 7.81
C GLU A 237 15.73 -11.72 6.92
N LYS A 238 15.92 -11.74 5.60
CA LYS A 238 14.81 -11.83 4.64
C LYS A 238 13.95 -13.06 4.91
N CYS A 239 12.63 -12.85 4.95
CA CYS A 239 11.62 -13.88 5.26
C CYS A 239 11.59 -14.43 6.70
N SER A 240 12.48 -14.03 7.61
CA SER A 240 12.51 -14.54 9.00
C SER A 240 11.27 -14.20 9.85
N LYS A 241 10.39 -13.32 9.36
CA LYS A 241 9.11 -12.95 9.99
C LYS A 241 7.95 -12.92 8.99
N CYS A 242 7.92 -13.86 8.04
CA CYS A 242 6.75 -14.06 7.21
C CYS A 242 5.56 -14.57 8.03
N VAL A 243 4.36 -14.04 7.76
CA VAL A 243 3.10 -14.59 8.29
C VAL A 243 2.83 -15.88 7.52
N SER A 244 2.71 -17.00 8.24
CA SER A 244 2.44 -18.31 7.64
C SER A 244 0.93 -18.54 7.47
N PRO A 245 0.50 -19.47 6.58
CA PRO A 245 1.30 -20.29 5.67
C PRO A 245 1.95 -19.46 4.56
N SER A 246 3.28 -19.55 4.42
CA SER A 246 4.00 -18.78 3.42
C SER A 246 5.29 -19.45 2.94
N THR A 247 5.70 -19.11 1.72
CA THR A 247 6.97 -19.51 1.13
C THR A 247 7.85 -18.29 0.92
N CYS A 248 9.16 -18.44 1.12
CA CYS A 248 10.13 -17.39 0.87
C CYS A 248 10.61 -17.45 -0.58
N ARG A 249 10.06 -16.61 -1.48
CA ARG A 249 10.44 -16.63 -2.90
C ARG A 249 11.32 -15.45 -3.30
N GLY A 250 12.63 -15.68 -3.19
CA GLY A 250 13.67 -14.70 -3.51
C GLY A 250 13.72 -13.54 -2.51
N GLY A 251 13.50 -13.83 -1.21
CA GLY A 251 13.50 -12.82 -0.16
C GLY A 251 12.19 -12.03 0.00
N LEU A 252 11.08 -12.56 -0.51
CA LEU A 252 9.72 -12.07 -0.22
C LEU A 252 8.87 -13.19 0.38
N CYS A 253 8.07 -12.83 1.36
CA CYS A 253 6.97 -13.65 1.86
C CYS A 253 5.88 -13.76 0.79
N LYS A 254 5.41 -14.97 0.52
CA LYS A 254 4.30 -15.20 -0.40
C LYS A 254 3.35 -16.21 0.23
N GLU A 255 2.07 -15.86 0.33
CA GLU A 255 0.99 -16.81 0.66
C GLU A 255 1.11 -18.05 -0.23
N CYS A 256 0.98 -19.22 0.39
CA CYS A 256 1.02 -20.53 -0.26
C CYS A 256 0.00 -21.47 0.38
N ASP A 257 -0.31 -22.53 -0.34
CA ASP A 257 -1.21 -23.59 0.09
C ASP A 257 -0.36 -24.77 0.57
N LEU A 258 -0.49 -25.13 1.86
CA LEU A 258 0.27 -26.24 2.47
C LEU A 258 -0.02 -27.60 1.83
N VAL A 259 -1.12 -27.76 1.09
CA VAL A 259 -1.50 -29.01 0.42
C VAL A 259 -0.88 -29.12 -0.97
N ASN A 260 -0.62 -28.00 -1.64
CA ASN A 260 -0.31 -27.94 -3.08
C ASN A 260 1.05 -27.30 -3.43
N ASP A 261 1.80 -26.77 -2.46
CA ASP A 261 3.11 -26.15 -2.67
C ASP A 261 4.14 -26.78 -1.71
N ASP A 262 4.97 -27.70 -2.20
CA ASP A 262 6.02 -28.39 -1.42
C ASP A 262 7.06 -27.44 -0.80
N ALA A 263 7.12 -26.18 -1.27
CA ALA A 263 7.98 -25.13 -0.72
C ALA A 263 7.23 -24.22 0.28
N CYS A 264 5.99 -24.56 0.65
CA CYS A 264 5.19 -23.84 1.63
C CYS A 264 5.68 -24.18 3.05
N MET A 265 6.16 -23.17 3.76
CA MET A 265 6.68 -23.36 5.12
C MET A 265 5.61 -22.97 6.13
N CYS A 266 5.41 -23.85 7.12
CA CYS A 266 4.70 -23.49 8.34
C CYS A 266 5.73 -23.02 9.37
N GLY A 267 6.15 -21.75 9.27
CA GLY A 267 7.21 -21.15 10.08
C GLY A 267 6.71 -20.41 11.33
N ILE A 268 5.53 -20.76 11.85
CA ILE A 268 5.04 -20.21 13.11
C ILE A 268 5.80 -20.87 14.27
N GLN A 269 6.20 -20.06 15.25
CA GLN A 269 6.60 -20.56 16.56
C GLN A 269 5.46 -20.25 17.52
N CYS A 270 5.05 -21.25 18.29
CA CYS A 270 3.93 -21.12 19.21
C CYS A 270 4.48 -20.79 20.60
N GLU A 271 4.11 -19.63 21.12
CA GLU A 271 4.42 -19.21 22.48
C GLU A 271 3.54 -19.95 23.50
N ASN A 272 3.93 -19.89 24.77
CA ASN A 272 3.20 -20.48 25.89
C ASN A 272 2.78 -21.96 25.68
N CYS A 273 3.59 -22.69 24.92
CA CYS A 273 3.49 -24.14 24.71
C CYS A 273 2.23 -24.59 23.97
N GLY A 274 1.65 -23.69 23.17
CA GLY A 274 0.87 -24.12 22.01
C GLY A 274 1.73 -24.91 21.02
N TYR A 275 1.10 -25.64 20.11
CA TYR A 275 1.77 -26.45 19.10
C TYR A 275 1.23 -26.17 17.70
N THR A 276 2.04 -26.47 16.68
CA THR A 276 1.66 -26.26 15.28
C THR A 276 0.74 -27.39 14.81
N ASN A 277 -0.48 -27.09 14.36
CA ASN A 277 -1.29 -28.07 13.66
C ASN A 277 -1.10 -27.91 12.15
N THR A 278 -0.30 -28.81 11.56
CA THR A 278 -0.07 -28.88 10.11
C THR A 278 -1.14 -29.70 9.37
N THR A 279 -1.98 -30.43 10.10
CA THR A 279 -3.01 -31.35 9.54
C THR A 279 -4.20 -30.61 8.95
N SER A 280 -4.48 -29.38 9.40
CA SER A 280 -5.60 -28.57 8.89
C SER A 280 -5.32 -27.88 7.56
N GLY A 281 -4.05 -27.74 7.16
CA GLY A 281 -3.62 -26.93 6.02
C GLY A 281 -3.56 -25.41 6.28
N ASP A 282 -3.97 -24.95 7.47
CA ASP A 282 -4.10 -23.52 7.78
C ASP A 282 -2.85 -22.90 8.44
N CYS A 283 -1.85 -23.70 8.83
CA CYS A 283 -0.68 -23.27 9.60
C CYS A 283 -1.01 -22.35 10.79
N ALA A 284 -1.73 -22.91 11.77
CA ALA A 284 -2.12 -22.21 12.98
C ALA A 284 -1.50 -22.87 14.23
N CYS A 285 -1.28 -22.06 15.26
CA CYS A 285 -0.98 -22.57 16.60
C CYS A 285 -2.29 -22.99 17.28
N GLU A 286 -2.35 -24.23 17.77
CA GLU A 286 -3.35 -24.63 18.75
C GLU A 286 -2.82 -24.25 20.14
N CYS A 287 -3.60 -23.44 20.86
CA CYS A 287 -3.18 -22.88 22.13
C CYS A 287 -3.60 -23.74 23.31
N GLU A 288 -2.67 -23.95 24.23
CA GLU A 288 -2.96 -24.54 25.53
C GLU A 288 -3.92 -23.63 26.33
N ARG A 289 -4.71 -24.25 27.22
CA ARG A 289 -5.69 -23.53 28.04
C ARG A 289 -5.04 -22.40 28.84
N GLY A 290 -5.67 -21.24 28.83
CA GLY A 290 -5.13 -20.03 29.44
C GLY A 290 -4.37 -19.12 28.48
N PHE A 291 -4.23 -19.48 27.21
CA PHE A 291 -3.56 -18.65 26.20
C PHE A 291 -4.38 -18.53 24.91
N TRP A 292 -4.12 -17.47 24.13
CA TRP A 292 -4.83 -17.19 22.87
C TRP A 292 -4.08 -16.25 21.93
N GLY A 293 -4.61 -16.11 20.72
CA GLY A 293 -4.02 -15.35 19.61
C GLY A 293 -3.23 -16.26 18.66
N ASN A 294 -2.86 -15.73 17.49
CA ASN A 294 -2.33 -16.52 16.37
C ASN A 294 -1.02 -17.29 16.69
N PHE A 295 -0.29 -16.88 17.71
CA PHE A 295 0.93 -17.54 18.19
C PHE A 295 0.81 -17.95 19.67
N CYS A 296 -0.40 -17.97 20.23
CA CYS A 296 -0.67 -18.27 21.65
C CYS A 296 0.04 -17.33 22.64
N GLN A 297 0.44 -16.14 22.18
CA GLN A 297 1.26 -15.19 22.92
C GLN A 297 0.50 -14.43 24.03
N ASN A 298 -0.84 -14.39 23.98
CA ASN A 298 -1.64 -13.59 24.91
C ASN A 298 -2.22 -14.48 26.02
N PRO A 299 -2.08 -14.09 27.31
CA PRO A 299 -2.84 -14.72 28.39
C PRO A 299 -4.35 -14.53 28.21
N CYS A 300 -5.12 -15.58 28.47
CA CYS A 300 -6.57 -15.60 28.44
C CYS A 300 -7.15 -14.99 29.72
N ILE A 301 -7.08 -13.66 29.82
CA ILE A 301 -7.61 -12.88 30.95
C ILE A 301 -8.36 -11.64 30.47
N ASP A 302 -9.42 -11.28 31.18
CA ASP A 302 -10.10 -9.99 31.00
C ASP A 302 -9.23 -8.89 31.63
N THR A 303 -8.70 -7.99 30.79
CA THR A 303 -7.76 -6.93 31.20
C THR A 303 -8.45 -5.61 31.51
N HIS A 304 -9.68 -5.40 31.03
CA HIS A 304 -10.38 -4.13 31.17
C HIS A 304 -11.49 -4.17 32.22
N LYS A 305 -11.53 -3.16 33.10
CA LYS A 305 -12.48 -3.06 34.24
C LYS A 305 -13.98 -3.07 33.89
N TYR A 306 -14.34 -3.04 32.60
CA TYR A 306 -15.73 -3.09 32.15
C TYR A 306 -16.16 -4.46 31.58
N CYS A 307 -15.24 -5.44 31.48
CA CYS A 307 -15.61 -6.82 31.16
C CYS A 307 -16.54 -7.37 32.27
N GLY A 308 -17.73 -7.83 31.90
CA GLY A 308 -18.75 -8.33 32.83
C GLY A 308 -19.43 -7.27 33.71
N ALA A 309 -19.13 -5.97 33.52
CA ALA A 309 -19.57 -4.91 34.42
C ALA A 309 -20.82 -4.14 33.94
N ASN A 310 -21.53 -3.52 34.88
CA ASN A 310 -22.60 -2.54 34.61
C ASN A 310 -22.46 -1.33 35.56
N PRO A 311 -22.21 -0.10 35.07
CA PRO A 311 -22.03 0.27 33.67
C PRO A 311 -20.76 -0.34 33.06
N GLY A 312 -20.85 -0.79 31.81
CA GLY A 312 -19.77 -1.52 31.14
C GLY A 312 -20.30 -2.45 30.04
N TRP A 313 -19.66 -3.60 29.87
CA TRP A 313 -20.04 -4.66 28.95
C TRP A 313 -20.52 -5.88 29.76
N PRO A 314 -21.81 -5.97 30.12
CA PRO A 314 -22.27 -6.94 31.11
C PRO A 314 -22.28 -8.40 30.63
N ASN A 315 -22.16 -8.67 29.33
CA ASN A 315 -22.13 -10.02 28.78
C ASN A 315 -21.57 -10.07 27.34
N LYS A 316 -21.36 -11.28 26.82
CA LYS A 316 -20.74 -11.54 25.50
C LYS A 316 -21.44 -10.95 24.28
N SER A 317 -22.71 -10.52 24.36
CA SER A 317 -23.37 -9.87 23.22
C SER A 317 -22.61 -8.61 22.77
N TYR A 318 -21.97 -7.92 23.70
CA TYR A 318 -21.20 -6.70 23.45
C TYR A 318 -19.96 -6.91 22.58
N CYS A 319 -19.39 -8.12 22.58
CA CYS A 319 -18.19 -8.48 21.81
C CYS A 319 -18.37 -8.36 20.29
N LYS A 320 -19.61 -8.38 19.80
CA LYS A 320 -19.93 -8.24 18.36
C LYS A 320 -20.06 -6.79 17.88
N PHE A 321 -20.15 -5.82 18.80
CA PHE A 321 -20.42 -4.42 18.45
C PHE A 321 -19.18 -3.53 18.40
N HIS A 322 -18.04 -4.00 18.92
CA HIS A 322 -16.79 -3.21 18.89
C HIS A 322 -15.55 -4.11 18.89
N PRO A 323 -14.62 -3.96 17.92
CA PRO A 323 -13.52 -4.91 17.70
C PRO A 323 -12.47 -4.95 18.84
N LEU A 324 -12.40 -3.91 19.68
CA LEU A 324 -11.50 -3.90 20.85
C LEU A 324 -12.05 -4.65 22.08
N ILE A 325 -13.36 -4.93 22.15
CA ILE A 325 -13.93 -5.67 23.30
C ILE A 325 -13.40 -7.12 23.32
N PRO A 326 -13.40 -7.88 22.21
CA PRO A 326 -12.65 -9.12 22.04
C PRO A 326 -11.22 -9.10 22.58
N GLN A 327 -10.46 -8.03 22.31
CA GLN A 327 -9.03 -7.96 22.65
C GLN A 327 -8.78 -7.71 24.15
N HIS A 328 -9.70 -7.00 24.80
CA HIS A 328 -9.58 -6.64 26.21
C HIS A 328 -10.38 -7.54 27.16
N CYS A 329 -11.39 -8.24 26.65
CA CYS A 329 -12.28 -9.12 27.39
C CYS A 329 -12.38 -10.53 26.78
N PRO A 330 -11.26 -11.22 26.49
CA PRO A 330 -11.28 -12.47 25.75
C PRO A 330 -11.97 -13.62 26.50
N LEU A 331 -11.99 -13.61 27.84
CA LEU A 331 -12.76 -14.58 28.64
C LEU A 331 -14.26 -14.27 28.57
N MET A 332 -14.66 -13.01 28.82
CA MET A 332 -16.07 -12.59 28.70
C MET A 332 -16.63 -12.85 27.30
N CYS A 333 -15.79 -12.75 26.27
CA CYS A 333 -16.17 -12.97 24.88
C CYS A 333 -16.11 -14.45 24.43
N GLU A 334 -15.73 -15.38 25.31
CA GLU A 334 -15.56 -16.81 24.99
C GLU A 334 -14.60 -17.05 23.81
N ILE A 335 -13.56 -16.24 23.70
CA ILE A 335 -12.50 -16.37 22.67
C ILE A 335 -11.47 -17.41 23.09
N CYS A 336 -11.35 -17.67 24.39
CA CYS A 336 -10.42 -18.62 24.97
C CYS A 336 -10.94 -19.12 26.33
N GLU A 337 -10.38 -20.23 26.81
CA GLU A 337 -10.70 -20.81 28.12
C GLU A 337 -9.67 -20.40 29.18
N LYS A 338 -10.13 -20.22 30.43
CA LYS A 338 -9.25 -19.93 31.57
C LYS A 338 -8.32 -21.12 31.83
N GLY A 339 -7.03 -20.86 31.90
CA GLY A 339 -6.00 -21.86 32.18
C GLY A 339 -5.96 -22.32 33.63
N ASP A 340 -5.30 -23.45 33.84
CA ASP A 340 -4.91 -23.92 35.17
C ASP A 340 -3.77 -23.00 35.69
N PRO A 341 -3.92 -22.34 36.86
CA PRO A 341 -2.90 -21.45 37.40
C PRO A 341 -1.59 -22.17 37.79
N ASP A 342 -1.62 -23.50 37.96
CA ASP A 342 -0.44 -24.31 38.27
C ASP A 342 0.15 -24.97 37.00
N PHE A 343 -0.36 -24.66 35.80
CA PHE A 343 0.14 -25.19 34.54
C PHE A 343 1.61 -24.82 34.30
N GLN A 344 2.41 -25.83 33.98
CA GLN A 344 3.77 -25.68 33.48
C GLN A 344 3.95 -26.56 32.24
N CYS A 345 4.63 -26.02 31.23
CA CYS A 345 4.90 -26.76 30.01
C CYS A 345 5.67 -28.05 30.28
N GLY A 346 5.21 -29.16 29.69
CA GLY A 346 5.95 -30.41 29.74
C GLY A 346 7.27 -30.32 28.96
N PRO A 347 8.30 -31.11 29.32
CA PRO A 347 9.57 -31.11 28.59
C PRO A 347 9.39 -31.48 27.10
N GLU A 348 8.46 -32.37 26.77
CA GLU A 348 8.14 -32.76 25.38
C GLU A 348 7.51 -31.61 24.55
N GLN A 349 6.92 -30.60 25.19
CA GLN A 349 6.37 -29.41 24.52
C GLN A 349 7.42 -28.33 24.25
N MET A 350 8.63 -28.45 24.79
CA MET A 350 9.73 -27.51 24.56
C MET A 350 10.60 -27.88 23.33
N ASP A 351 10.60 -29.16 22.93
CA ASP A 351 11.46 -29.70 21.86
C ASP A 351 10.82 -29.65 20.44
N MET A 352 9.64 -29.04 20.28
CA MET A 352 8.90 -28.96 19.00
C MET A 352 8.82 -27.55 18.37
N ASN A 353 9.66 -26.60 18.81
CA ASN A 353 9.63 -25.16 18.43
C ASN A 353 10.91 -24.66 17.73
#